data_AF-A0A7J7HM37-F1
#
_entry.id   AF-A0A7J7HM37-F1
#
_cell.length_a   1.000
_cell.length_b   1.000
_cell.length_c   1.000
_cell.angle_alpha   90.00
_cell.angle_beta   90.00
_cell.angle_gamma   90.00
#
_symmetry.space_group_name_H-M   'P 1'
#
loop_
_entity.id
_entity.type
_entity.pdbx_description
1 polymer ?
#
loop_
_entity_poly.entity_id
_entity_poly.type
_entity_poly.pdbx_seq_one_letter_code
_entity_poly.pdbx_strand_id
1 'polypeptide(L)'
;MAHLYQSRDFMKWTKAQHPLHSSAMTGMWECPDFYLVSLDCENGLETSVMTGNIKHVLKVSLDETRYEYYTIGTYFPKKDSYVPDNTSLDGRAGLRYDYGNFYASKTFFDASRNRRILWGWVNESDASNEDVKKGWAGIQIWMPNNFVATRVQMFKVGSSLEKNKLWYKPSFAGFVDVDLADNKLSLRSLIDHSIVESFGARGKTCITSRVYPTLAVLKNAHLYAFNNGSETIIIESLNAWSMGNPLMN
;
A
#
# COMPACT_ATOMS: atom_id res chain seq x y z
N MET A 1 18.24 0.82 -7.64
CA MET A 1 18.15 2.05 -8.48
C MET A 1 17.17 1.82 -9.62
N ALA A 2 16.51 2.87 -10.13
CA ALA A 2 15.56 2.77 -11.23
C ALA A 2 16.22 3.12 -12.58
N HIS A 3 16.53 2.10 -13.39
CA HIS A 3 17.09 2.30 -14.73
C HIS A 3 16.02 2.83 -15.69
N LEU A 4 16.38 3.82 -16.51
CA LEU A 4 15.52 4.40 -17.52
C LEU A 4 15.98 4.00 -18.93
N TYR A 5 15.02 3.67 -19.78
CA TYR A 5 15.21 3.37 -21.19
C TYR A 5 14.24 4.20 -22.03
N GLN A 6 14.66 4.56 -23.23
CA GLN A 6 13.86 5.31 -24.18
C GLN A 6 13.76 4.56 -25.50
N SER A 7 12.60 4.67 -26.14
CA SER A 7 12.34 4.09 -27.46
C SER A 7 11.34 4.96 -28.22
N ARG A 8 11.47 5.01 -29.55
CA ARG A 8 10.50 5.67 -30.44
C ARG A 8 9.49 4.69 -31.04
N ASP A 9 9.83 3.39 -31.06
CA ASP A 9 9.08 2.33 -31.72
C ASP A 9 8.66 1.20 -30.78
N PHE A 10 9.03 1.29 -29.50
CA PHE A 10 8.81 0.25 -28.47
C PHE A 10 9.56 -1.08 -28.72
N MET A 11 10.47 -1.11 -29.71
CA MET A 11 11.25 -2.29 -30.11
C MET A 11 12.74 -2.10 -29.84
N LYS A 12 13.29 -0.94 -30.21
CA LYS A 12 14.69 -0.59 -29.97
C LYS A 12 14.79 0.34 -28.79
N TRP A 13 15.55 -0.08 -27.77
CA TRP A 13 15.65 0.63 -26.50
C TRP A 13 17.07 1.12 -26.26
N THR A 14 17.21 2.40 -25.97
CA THR A 14 18.49 3.02 -25.58
C THR A 14 18.44 3.32 -24.09
N LYS A 15 19.44 2.83 -23.35
CA LYS A 15 19.58 3.12 -21.92
C LYS A 15 19.93 4.60 -21.72
N ALA A 16 19.25 5.28 -20.81
CA ALA A 16 19.58 6.65 -20.42
C ALA A 16 20.95 6.71 -19.69
N GLN A 17 21.62 7.85 -19.76
CA GLN A 17 22.94 8.04 -19.13
C GLN A 17 22.88 8.03 -17.60
N HIS A 18 21.75 8.43 -17.03
CA HIS A 18 21.48 8.41 -15.59
C HIS A 18 20.19 7.63 -15.31
N PRO A 19 20.02 7.08 -14.09
CA PRO A 19 18.75 6.52 -13.66
C PRO A 19 17.66 7.59 -13.58
N LEU A 20 16.39 7.15 -13.53
CA LEU A 20 15.26 8.02 -13.19
C LEU A 20 15.40 8.54 -11.74
N HIS A 21 15.75 7.62 -10.83
CA HIS A 21 16.03 7.90 -9.42
C HIS A 21 16.87 6.76 -8.80
N SER A 22 17.58 7.06 -7.71
CA SER A 22 18.34 6.08 -6.95
C SER A 22 18.52 6.54 -5.51
N SER A 23 18.51 5.59 -4.57
CA SER A 23 18.85 5.86 -3.17
C SER A 23 19.91 4.86 -2.67
N ALA A 24 20.88 5.37 -1.92
CA ALA A 24 21.96 4.57 -1.34
C ALA A 24 21.43 3.68 -0.20
N MET A 25 22.12 2.56 0.08
CA MET A 25 21.80 1.66 1.20
C MET A 25 20.38 1.06 1.18
N THR A 26 19.78 0.93 -0.02
CA THR A 26 18.45 0.32 -0.20
C THR A 26 18.48 -1.06 -0.86
N GLY A 27 19.64 -1.53 -1.29
CA GLY A 27 19.79 -2.82 -1.97
C GLY A 27 19.14 -2.84 -3.35
N MET A 28 18.68 -4.02 -3.76
CA MET A 28 18.00 -4.24 -5.04
C MET A 28 16.58 -3.66 -5.02
N TRP A 29 16.21 -2.97 -6.10
CA TRP A 29 14.85 -2.47 -6.32
C TRP A 29 14.13 -3.42 -7.28
N GLU A 30 13.16 -4.13 -6.74
CA GLU A 30 12.28 -5.02 -7.48
C GLU A 30 10.97 -4.30 -7.85
N CYS A 31 10.33 -4.79 -8.91
CA CYS A 31 8.99 -4.38 -9.34
C CYS A 31 8.75 -2.85 -9.28
N PRO A 32 9.62 -2.02 -9.89
CA PRO A 32 9.40 -0.59 -9.90
C PRO A 32 8.07 -0.26 -10.58
N ASP A 33 7.40 0.76 -10.06
CA ASP A 33 6.22 1.36 -10.67
C ASP A 33 6.33 2.88 -10.61
N PHE A 34 5.97 3.55 -11.70
CA PHE A 34 6.09 4.99 -11.83
C PHE A 34 4.85 5.55 -12.50
N TYR A 35 4.11 6.35 -11.75
CA TYR A 35 2.82 6.87 -12.19
C TYR A 35 2.53 8.23 -11.57
N LEU A 36 1.45 8.86 -12.00
CA LEU A 36 1.06 10.19 -11.56
C LEU A 36 -0.31 10.21 -10.88
N VAL A 37 -0.49 11.22 -10.03
CA VAL A 37 -1.66 11.42 -9.17
C VAL A 37 -2.12 12.87 -9.23
N SER A 38 -3.44 13.08 -9.21
CA SER A 38 -4.03 14.42 -9.14
C SER A 38 -3.97 14.94 -7.71
N LEU A 39 -3.72 16.24 -7.56
CA LEU A 39 -3.88 16.92 -6.28
C LEU A 39 -5.27 17.57 -6.12
N ASP A 40 -6.03 17.68 -7.22
CA ASP A 40 -7.31 18.37 -7.26
C ASP A 40 -8.50 17.42 -7.05
N CYS A 41 -8.36 16.15 -7.40
CA CYS A 41 -9.47 15.19 -7.36
C CYS A 41 -9.02 13.75 -7.06
N GLU A 42 -9.98 12.91 -6.66
CA GLU A 42 -9.73 11.51 -6.31
C GLU A 42 -9.73 10.56 -7.53
N ASN A 43 -9.70 11.08 -8.76
CA ASN A 43 -9.69 10.23 -9.95
C ASN A 43 -8.26 9.79 -10.29
N GLY A 44 -8.16 8.58 -10.84
CA GLY A 44 -6.93 8.13 -11.46
C GLY A 44 -6.62 8.96 -12.70
N LEU A 45 -5.33 9.07 -13.01
CA LEU A 45 -4.87 9.72 -14.22
C LEU A 45 -4.12 8.71 -15.10
N GLU A 46 -4.26 8.91 -16.42
CA GLU A 46 -3.48 8.19 -17.42
C GLU A 46 -1.99 8.55 -17.25
N THR A 47 -1.12 7.56 -17.44
CA THR A 47 0.30 7.63 -17.03
C THR A 47 1.13 8.62 -17.88
N SER A 48 0.62 9.05 -19.03
CA SER A 48 1.30 9.92 -19.98
C SER A 48 0.80 11.38 -19.93
N VAL A 49 -0.07 11.72 -18.97
CA VAL A 49 -0.54 13.10 -18.76
C VAL A 49 0.61 13.98 -18.28
N MET A 50 0.82 15.12 -18.95
CA MET A 50 1.95 16.03 -18.68
C MET A 50 1.54 17.39 -18.12
N THR A 51 0.24 17.61 -17.88
CA THR A 51 -0.33 18.91 -17.52
C THR A 51 -1.28 18.79 -16.33
N GLY A 52 -1.43 19.87 -15.58
CA GLY A 52 -2.34 19.94 -14.43
C GLY A 52 -1.59 19.94 -13.09
N ASN A 53 -2.35 20.02 -12.00
CA ASN A 53 -1.81 20.00 -10.65
C ASN A 53 -1.58 18.53 -10.22
N ILE A 54 -0.42 18.01 -10.61
CA ILE A 54 -0.08 16.59 -10.46
C ILE A 54 1.20 16.38 -9.66
N LYS A 55 1.30 15.21 -9.03
CA LYS A 55 2.54 14.66 -8.46
C LYS A 55 2.83 13.30 -9.07
N HIS A 56 4.07 12.87 -8.94
CA HIS A 56 4.51 11.55 -9.39
C HIS A 56 4.79 10.67 -8.18
N VAL A 57 4.45 9.39 -8.31
CA VAL A 57 4.72 8.35 -7.33
C VAL A 57 5.75 7.41 -7.93
N LEU A 58 6.85 7.21 -7.22
CA LEU A 58 7.81 6.16 -7.52
C LEU A 58 7.69 5.10 -6.44
N LYS A 59 7.24 3.91 -6.83
CA LYS A 59 7.15 2.75 -5.96
C LYS A 59 8.21 1.73 -6.31
N VAL A 60 8.77 1.10 -5.29
CA VAL A 60 9.71 -0.03 -5.41
C VAL A 60 9.44 -1.07 -4.33
N SER A 61 9.70 -2.32 -4.65
CA SER A 61 9.78 -3.41 -3.69
C SER A 61 11.24 -3.63 -3.33
N LEU A 62 11.60 -3.56 -2.05
CA LEU A 62 12.99 -3.78 -1.62
C LEU A 62 13.18 -5.25 -1.28
N ASP A 63 14.14 -5.90 -1.96
CA ASP A 63 14.44 -7.33 -1.78
C ASP A 63 14.85 -7.65 -0.33
N GLU A 64 15.70 -6.78 0.25
CA GLU A 64 16.26 -6.98 1.59
C GLU A 64 15.23 -6.95 2.72
N THR A 65 14.21 -6.10 2.61
CA THR A 65 13.21 -5.96 3.68
C THR A 65 11.93 -6.73 3.41
N ARG A 66 11.75 -7.24 2.17
CA ARG A 66 10.50 -7.87 1.72
C ARG A 66 9.27 -6.98 1.93
N TYR A 67 9.46 -5.67 1.86
CA TYR A 67 8.38 -4.68 1.84
C TYR A 67 8.47 -3.80 0.60
N GLU A 68 7.36 -3.15 0.32
CA GLU A 68 7.26 -2.14 -0.70
C GLU A 68 7.15 -0.74 -0.11
N TYR A 69 7.77 0.19 -0.82
CA TYR A 69 7.86 1.59 -0.43
C TYR A 69 7.53 2.44 -1.63
N TYR A 70 6.90 3.57 -1.38
CA TYR A 70 6.71 4.58 -2.39
C TYR A 70 7.14 5.95 -1.87
N THR A 71 7.63 6.75 -2.79
CA THR A 71 7.84 8.18 -2.57
C THR A 71 6.94 8.98 -3.49
N ILE A 72 6.70 10.23 -3.11
CA ILE A 72 5.97 11.21 -3.90
C ILE A 72 6.90 12.36 -4.18
N GLY A 73 6.85 12.84 -5.41
CA GLY A 73 7.75 13.86 -5.87
C GLY A 73 7.35 14.45 -7.20
N THR A 74 8.33 15.09 -7.81
CA THR A 74 8.15 15.81 -9.07
C THR A 74 9.05 15.20 -10.13
N TYR A 75 8.45 14.87 -11.28
CA TYR A 75 9.18 14.45 -12.47
C TYR A 75 9.52 15.65 -13.32
N PHE A 76 10.75 15.69 -13.83
CA PHE A 76 11.26 16.74 -14.72
C PHE A 76 11.54 16.17 -16.11
N PRO A 77 10.59 16.24 -17.05
CA PRO A 77 10.69 15.57 -18.35
C PRO A 77 11.89 16.02 -19.19
N LYS A 78 12.29 17.29 -19.08
CA LYS A 78 13.47 17.82 -19.80
C LYS A 78 14.80 17.23 -19.31
N LYS A 79 14.83 16.69 -18.10
CA LYS A 79 16.01 16.13 -17.44
C LYS A 79 15.89 14.63 -17.21
N ASP A 80 14.76 14.01 -17.58
CA ASP A 80 14.45 12.60 -17.31
C ASP A 80 14.75 12.17 -15.86
N SER A 81 14.42 13.04 -14.90
CA SER A 81 14.78 12.87 -13.49
C SER A 81 13.57 13.06 -12.60
N TYR A 82 13.44 12.18 -11.61
CA TYR A 82 12.44 12.26 -10.55
C TYR A 82 13.11 12.68 -9.24
N VAL A 83 12.49 13.62 -8.54
CA VAL A 83 12.96 14.12 -7.24
C VAL A 83 11.84 13.96 -6.22
N PRO A 84 12.01 13.09 -5.19
CA PRO A 84 11.08 12.99 -4.06
C PRO A 84 10.91 14.34 -3.35
N ASP A 85 9.70 14.58 -2.85
CA ASP A 85 9.44 15.70 -1.94
C ASP A 85 10.17 15.46 -0.60
N ASN A 86 10.53 16.54 0.10
CA ASN A 86 11.30 16.47 1.36
C ASN A 86 10.59 15.70 2.48
N THR A 87 9.27 15.52 2.41
CA THR A 87 8.49 14.72 3.35
C THR A 87 8.41 13.24 2.97
N SER A 88 8.99 12.85 1.83
CA SER A 88 8.91 11.50 1.27
C SER A 88 10.28 10.85 1.26
N LEU A 89 10.61 10.18 2.37
CA LEU A 89 11.90 9.54 2.55
C LEU A 89 12.04 8.30 1.66
N ASP A 90 13.18 8.17 1.00
CA ASP A 90 13.55 6.93 0.32
C ASP A 90 13.90 5.81 1.31
N GLY A 91 13.63 4.57 0.92
CA GLY A 91 14.09 3.38 1.63
C GLY A 91 13.23 2.99 2.82
N ARG A 92 13.84 2.35 3.83
CA ARG A 92 13.13 1.60 4.89
C ARG A 92 12.23 2.45 5.79
N ALA A 93 12.48 3.76 5.84
CA ALA A 93 11.70 4.76 6.58
C ALA A 93 10.60 5.43 5.73
N GLY A 94 10.49 5.07 4.44
CA GLY A 94 9.49 5.59 3.53
C GLY A 94 8.08 5.05 3.80
N LEU A 95 7.12 5.61 3.07
CA LEU A 95 5.72 5.20 3.12
C LEU A 95 5.53 3.85 2.41
N ARG A 96 4.56 3.07 2.88
CA ARG A 96 4.16 1.79 2.30
C ARG A 96 2.68 1.81 1.98
N TYR A 97 2.24 1.08 0.96
CA TYR A 97 0.80 0.90 0.73
C TYR A 97 0.17 0.05 1.83
N ASP A 98 0.91 -0.98 2.30
CA ASP A 98 0.47 -1.91 3.32
C ASP A 98 1.62 -2.18 4.32
N TYR A 99 1.29 -2.30 5.60
CA TYR A 99 2.25 -2.50 6.69
C TYR A 99 2.33 -3.96 7.21
N GLY A 100 1.63 -4.88 6.55
CA GLY A 100 1.66 -6.32 6.81
C GLY A 100 2.31 -7.11 5.67
N ASN A 101 1.69 -8.23 5.28
CA ASN A 101 2.16 -9.11 4.22
C ASN A 101 1.62 -8.63 2.85
N PHE A 102 2.44 -7.89 2.12
CA PHE A 102 2.11 -7.35 0.81
C PHE A 102 3.40 -7.02 0.05
N TYR A 103 3.52 -7.55 -1.17
CA TYR A 103 4.75 -7.41 -1.96
C TYR A 103 4.48 -7.37 -3.46
N ALA A 104 5.52 -6.99 -4.21
CA ALA A 104 5.54 -6.97 -5.67
C ALA A 104 4.35 -6.22 -6.32
N SER A 105 3.78 -5.23 -5.62
CA SER A 105 2.60 -4.54 -6.12
C SER A 105 2.83 -3.75 -7.42
N LYS A 106 1.76 -3.60 -8.19
CA LYS A 106 1.76 -2.88 -9.47
C LYS A 106 0.42 -2.23 -9.74
N THR A 107 0.46 -1.02 -10.31
CA THR A 107 -0.73 -0.28 -10.69
C THR A 107 -1.00 -0.33 -12.19
N PHE A 108 -2.27 -0.11 -12.55
CA PHE A 108 -2.66 0.27 -13.90
C PHE A 108 -3.83 1.26 -13.87
N PHE A 109 -4.00 2.01 -14.96
CA PHE A 109 -5.11 2.94 -15.12
C PHE A 109 -6.30 2.26 -15.80
N ASP A 110 -7.45 2.26 -15.13
CA ASP A 110 -8.74 1.82 -15.65
C ASP A 110 -9.49 3.03 -16.21
N ALA A 111 -9.38 3.21 -17.53
CA ALA A 111 -10.01 4.31 -18.26
C ALA A 111 -11.55 4.25 -18.25
N SER A 112 -12.14 3.06 -18.07
CA SER A 112 -13.60 2.91 -18.07
C SER A 112 -14.25 3.58 -16.84
N ARG A 113 -13.48 3.70 -15.75
CA ARG A 113 -13.93 4.24 -14.46
C ARG A 113 -13.05 5.37 -13.95
N ASN A 114 -12.14 5.89 -14.78
CA ASN A 114 -11.20 6.98 -14.44
C ASN A 114 -10.49 6.77 -13.10
N ARG A 115 -9.94 5.57 -12.89
CA ARG A 115 -9.34 5.19 -11.60
C ARG A 115 -8.02 4.46 -11.81
N ARG A 116 -7.15 4.50 -10.81
CA ARG A 116 -5.97 3.66 -10.77
C ARG A 116 -6.24 2.48 -9.84
N ILE A 117 -5.91 1.27 -10.29
CA ILE A 117 -6.07 0.03 -9.52
C ILE A 117 -4.69 -0.46 -9.14
N LEU A 118 -4.53 -0.88 -7.89
CA LEU A 118 -3.31 -1.44 -7.33
C LEU A 118 -3.55 -2.92 -7.04
N TRP A 119 -2.73 -3.77 -7.64
CA TRP A 119 -2.62 -5.18 -7.32
C TRP A 119 -1.39 -5.43 -6.47
N GLY A 120 -1.44 -6.41 -5.58
CA GLY A 120 -0.23 -6.91 -4.95
C GLY A 120 -0.35 -8.37 -4.51
N TRP A 121 0.82 -8.97 -4.43
CA TRP A 121 1.00 -10.36 -4.07
C TRP A 121 1.10 -10.49 -2.56
N VAL A 122 0.37 -11.46 -2.01
CA VAL A 122 0.42 -11.85 -0.61
C VAL A 122 0.89 -13.30 -0.57
N ASN A 123 2.13 -13.51 -0.15
CA ASN A 123 2.66 -14.86 -0.02
C ASN A 123 2.10 -15.55 1.23
N GLU A 124 2.38 -16.83 1.38
CA GLU A 124 1.96 -17.57 2.56
C GLU A 124 2.74 -17.13 3.80
N SER A 125 2.24 -17.48 4.99
CA SER A 125 2.91 -17.21 6.27
C SER A 125 2.98 -18.46 7.16
N ASP A 126 2.53 -19.59 6.63
CA ASP A 126 2.81 -20.92 7.17
C ASP A 126 4.16 -21.43 6.65
N ALA A 127 4.49 -22.68 6.98
CA ALA A 127 5.75 -23.29 6.58
C ALA A 127 5.68 -23.81 5.13
N SER A 128 6.80 -23.78 4.42
CA SER A 128 6.88 -24.18 3.00
C SER A 128 6.49 -25.63 2.73
N ASN A 129 6.53 -26.51 3.73
CA ASN A 129 6.01 -27.88 3.60
C ASN A 129 4.47 -27.92 3.60
N GLU A 130 3.80 -26.96 4.21
CA GLU A 130 2.33 -26.83 4.16
C GLU A 130 1.87 -26.39 2.77
N ASP A 131 2.66 -25.55 2.07
CA ASP A 131 2.42 -25.19 0.67
C ASP A 131 2.34 -26.43 -0.24
N VAL A 132 3.28 -27.37 -0.06
CA VAL A 132 3.31 -28.63 -0.81
C VAL A 132 2.11 -29.50 -0.46
N LYS A 133 1.72 -29.56 0.82
CA LYS A 133 0.58 -30.38 1.28
C LYS A 133 -0.76 -29.84 0.78
N LYS A 134 -0.96 -28.52 0.82
CA LYS A 134 -2.21 -27.88 0.36
C LYS A 134 -2.28 -27.74 -1.16
N GLY A 135 -1.13 -27.80 -1.85
CA GLY A 135 -1.03 -27.86 -3.31
C GLY A 135 -1.04 -26.51 -4.01
N TRP A 136 -0.92 -25.41 -3.27
CA TRP A 136 -0.90 -24.04 -3.80
C TRP A 136 -0.20 -23.09 -2.82
N ALA A 137 0.27 -21.94 -3.30
CA ALA A 137 0.87 -20.90 -2.47
C ALA A 137 0.74 -19.52 -3.13
N GLY A 138 0.37 -18.53 -2.34
CA GLY A 138 0.26 -17.14 -2.74
C GLY A 138 -1.12 -16.78 -3.30
N ILE A 139 -1.58 -15.59 -2.96
CA ILE A 139 -2.81 -14.99 -3.46
C ILE A 139 -2.55 -13.55 -3.92
N GLN A 140 -3.50 -13.01 -4.68
CA GLN A 140 -3.50 -11.60 -5.08
C GLN A 140 -4.59 -10.87 -4.32
N ILE A 141 -4.28 -9.64 -3.91
CA ILE A 141 -5.29 -8.69 -3.44
C ILE A 141 -5.29 -7.45 -4.32
N TRP A 142 -6.43 -6.79 -4.39
CA TRP A 142 -6.56 -5.52 -5.08
C TRP A 142 -7.08 -4.47 -4.10
N MET A 143 -6.43 -3.31 -4.08
CA MET A 143 -6.83 -2.22 -3.19
C MET A 143 -7.93 -1.40 -3.87
N PRO A 144 -9.14 -1.29 -3.28
CA PRO A 144 -10.25 -0.57 -3.91
C PRO A 144 -9.98 0.94 -4.07
N ASN A 145 -10.77 1.57 -4.95
CA ASN A 145 -10.54 2.87 -5.64
C ASN A 145 -10.16 4.09 -4.81
N ASN A 146 -10.23 4.03 -3.48
CA ASN A 146 -9.88 5.17 -2.62
C ASN A 146 -8.45 5.06 -2.07
N PHE A 147 -7.69 4.02 -2.46
CA PHE A 147 -6.38 3.71 -1.87
C PHE A 147 -5.20 4.00 -2.78
N VAL A 148 -5.41 4.05 -4.09
CA VAL A 148 -4.32 4.27 -5.03
C VAL A 148 -4.02 5.74 -5.19
N ALA A 149 -3.47 6.34 -4.14
CA ALA A 149 -2.79 7.63 -4.18
C ALA A 149 -3.58 8.79 -4.84
N THR A 150 -4.91 8.69 -4.91
CA THR A 150 -5.78 9.68 -5.55
C THR A 150 -6.03 10.90 -4.66
N ARG A 151 -5.67 10.79 -3.39
CA ARG A 151 -5.33 11.93 -2.56
C ARG A 151 -4.21 11.49 -1.67
N VAL A 152 -2.96 11.46 -2.18
CA VAL A 152 -1.88 11.41 -1.20
C VAL A 152 -1.91 12.73 -0.46
N GLN A 153 -2.48 12.71 0.74
CA GLN A 153 -2.22 13.76 1.70
C GLN A 153 -0.71 13.75 1.93
N MET A 154 -0.03 14.77 1.40
CA MET A 154 1.36 15.04 1.74
C MET A 154 1.43 15.08 3.26
N PHE A 155 2.02 14.04 3.83
CA PHE A 155 2.22 13.95 5.27
C PHE A 155 3.20 15.04 5.66
N LYS A 156 2.74 16.02 6.42
CA LYS A 156 3.66 16.81 7.23
C LYS A 156 4.02 15.90 8.39
N VAL A 157 5.26 15.38 8.41
CA VAL A 157 5.79 14.80 9.65
C VAL A 157 5.98 15.96 10.63
N GLY A 158 4.94 16.25 11.39
CA GLY A 158 4.91 17.29 12.40
C GLY A 158 3.46 17.54 12.82
N SER A 159 3.09 17.55 14.08
CA SER A 159 3.90 17.66 15.29
C SER A 159 2.96 17.45 16.48
N SER A 160 2.97 16.26 17.06
CA SER A 160 2.42 16.03 18.42
C SER A 160 3.15 14.90 19.16
N LEU A 161 4.20 14.33 18.56
CA LEU A 161 5.05 13.34 19.21
C LEU A 161 6.00 14.06 20.16
N GLU A 162 5.81 13.89 21.47
CA GLU A 162 6.85 14.19 22.46
C GLU A 162 8.13 13.48 22.03
N LYS A 163 9.15 14.26 21.66
CA LYS A 163 10.38 13.80 20.99
C LYS A 163 11.24 12.82 21.81
N ASN A 164 10.85 12.50 23.05
CA ASN A 164 11.68 11.78 24.03
C ASN A 164 11.05 10.51 24.63
N LYS A 165 9.94 9.99 24.09
CA LYS A 165 9.39 8.69 24.53
C LYS A 165 9.54 7.62 23.44
N LEU A 166 10.28 6.55 23.75
CA LEU A 166 10.28 5.32 22.97
C LEU A 166 8.95 4.62 23.20
N TRP A 167 8.01 4.77 22.27
CA TRP A 167 6.73 4.09 22.32
C TRP A 167 6.86 2.66 21.79
N TYR A 168 6.34 1.70 22.54
CA TYR A 168 6.25 0.31 22.11
C TYR A 168 5.37 0.21 20.88
N LYS A 169 5.95 -0.20 19.75
CA LYS A 169 5.23 -0.59 18.54
C LYS A 169 5.10 -2.12 18.55
N PRO A 170 3.92 -2.69 18.82
CA PRO A 170 3.72 -4.12 18.69
C PRO A 170 3.98 -4.56 17.24
N SER A 171 4.38 -5.83 17.06
CA SER A 171 4.77 -6.40 15.76
C SER A 171 3.69 -6.29 14.66
N PHE A 172 2.43 -6.01 15.02
CA PHE A 172 1.29 -5.89 14.11
C PHE A 172 0.52 -4.57 14.25
N ALA A 173 1.15 -3.53 14.80
CA ALA A 173 0.54 -2.21 14.89
C ALA A 173 1.11 -1.26 13.82
N GLY A 174 0.24 -0.45 13.24
CA GLY A 174 0.60 0.72 12.44
C GLY A 174 0.26 2.00 13.20
N PHE A 175 0.99 3.07 12.95
CA PHE A 175 0.49 4.41 13.29
C PHE A 175 -0.47 4.85 12.19
N VAL A 176 -1.54 5.54 12.58
CA VAL A 176 -2.53 6.10 11.66
C VAL A 176 -2.50 7.61 11.83
N ASP A 177 -2.20 8.34 10.76
CA ASP A 177 -2.23 9.80 10.77
C ASP A 177 -3.66 10.30 10.52
N VAL A 178 -4.42 10.36 11.61
CA VAL A 178 -5.82 10.80 11.64
C VAL A 178 -5.97 11.92 12.66
N ASP A 179 -6.70 12.96 12.25
CA ASP A 179 -7.14 13.99 13.18
C ASP A 179 -8.29 13.41 14.02
N LEU A 180 -8.06 13.36 15.33
CA LEU A 180 -9.03 12.88 16.31
C LEU A 180 -9.82 14.02 16.96
N ALA A 181 -9.87 15.22 16.36
CA ALA A 181 -10.67 16.34 16.87
C ALA A 181 -12.14 15.94 17.13
N ASP A 182 -12.72 15.10 16.27
CA ASP A 182 -14.08 14.58 16.43
C ASP A 182 -14.16 13.30 17.28
N ASN A 183 -13.02 12.79 17.78
CA ASN A 183 -12.87 11.55 18.54
C ASN A 183 -13.41 10.29 17.83
N LYS A 184 -13.45 10.28 16.50
CA LYS A 184 -13.95 9.14 15.71
C LYS A 184 -12.83 8.44 14.96
N LEU A 185 -12.89 7.11 14.96
CA LEU A 185 -12.02 6.27 14.16
C LEU A 185 -12.87 5.29 13.35
N SER A 186 -12.48 5.08 12.10
CA SER A 186 -13.10 4.06 11.24
C SER A 186 -12.15 2.89 11.02
N LEU A 187 -12.71 1.69 11.01
CA LEU A 187 -12.02 0.46 10.66
C LEU A 187 -12.92 -0.34 9.73
N ARG A 188 -12.35 -0.85 8.66
CA ARG A 188 -12.97 -1.86 7.80
C ARG A 188 -12.03 -3.05 7.72
N SER A 189 -12.56 -4.26 7.86
CA SER A 189 -11.79 -5.48 7.64
C SER A 189 -12.49 -6.37 6.62
N LEU A 190 -11.75 -6.85 5.63
CA LEU A 190 -12.16 -7.94 4.75
C LEU A 190 -11.56 -9.22 5.32
N ILE A 191 -12.40 -10.22 5.55
CA ILE A 191 -12.01 -11.51 6.13
C ILE A 191 -12.41 -12.58 5.14
N ASP A 192 -11.42 -13.28 4.61
CA ASP A 192 -11.61 -14.37 3.66
C ASP A 192 -10.72 -15.55 4.04
N HIS A 193 -11.28 -16.46 4.84
CA HIS A 193 -10.63 -17.67 5.33
C HIS A 193 -9.23 -17.44 5.94
N SER A 194 -8.17 -17.50 5.12
CA SER A 194 -6.78 -17.37 5.54
C SER A 194 -6.16 -15.99 5.34
N ILE A 195 -6.93 -15.00 4.87
CA ILE A 195 -6.50 -13.61 4.73
C ILE A 195 -7.42 -12.64 5.48
N VAL A 196 -6.80 -11.63 6.10
CA VAL A 196 -7.48 -10.48 6.69
C VAL A 196 -6.82 -9.20 6.16
N GLU A 197 -7.59 -8.37 5.46
CA GLU A 197 -7.17 -7.04 5.02
C GLU A 197 -7.86 -5.99 5.90
N SER A 198 -7.09 -5.15 6.59
CA SER A 198 -7.61 -4.13 7.50
C SER A 198 -7.28 -2.72 7.03
N PHE A 199 -8.30 -1.87 6.98
CA PHE A 199 -8.26 -0.50 6.48
C PHE A 199 -8.63 0.47 7.61
N GLY A 200 -7.63 1.12 8.19
CA GLY A 200 -7.79 2.11 9.26
C GLY A 200 -7.97 3.53 8.72
N ALA A 201 -8.85 4.31 9.37
CA ALA A 201 -9.16 5.70 9.02
C ALA A 201 -9.48 5.88 7.53
N ARG A 202 -10.45 5.11 7.03
CA ARG A 202 -10.83 5.07 5.60
C ARG A 202 -9.62 4.69 4.71
N GLY A 203 -8.79 3.79 5.24
CA GLY A 203 -7.56 3.17 4.72
C GLY A 203 -6.42 4.12 4.37
N LYS A 204 -6.24 5.16 5.19
CA LYS A 204 -4.95 5.84 5.33
C LYS A 204 -3.83 4.89 5.77
N THR A 205 -4.20 3.84 6.50
CA THR A 205 -3.31 2.74 6.89
C THR A 205 -3.95 1.43 6.50
N CYS A 206 -3.24 0.62 5.73
CA CYS A 206 -3.65 -0.73 5.36
C CYS A 206 -2.70 -1.76 6.00
N ILE A 207 -3.27 -2.87 6.47
CA ILE A 207 -2.51 -4.00 7.01
C ILE A 207 -3.15 -5.28 6.50
N THR A 208 -2.38 -6.04 5.73
CA THR A 208 -2.76 -7.36 5.24
C THR A 208 -2.07 -8.45 6.06
N SER A 209 -2.84 -9.45 6.48
CA SER A 209 -2.33 -10.56 7.30
C SER A 209 -2.78 -11.90 6.75
N ARG A 210 -1.91 -12.90 6.84
CA ARG A 210 -2.24 -14.31 6.58
C ARG A 210 -2.32 -15.08 7.88
N VAL A 211 -3.37 -15.89 8.02
CA VAL A 211 -3.65 -16.65 9.24
C VAL A 211 -4.17 -18.05 8.89
N TYR A 212 -3.80 -19.06 9.68
CA TYR A 212 -4.17 -20.46 9.43
C TYR A 212 -4.74 -21.07 10.73
N PRO A 213 -5.95 -20.65 11.15
CA PRO A 213 -6.55 -21.15 12.39
C PRO A 213 -6.93 -22.63 12.25
N THR A 214 -6.76 -23.40 13.33
CA THR A 214 -7.17 -24.81 13.38
C THR A 214 -8.58 -25.01 13.95
N LEU A 215 -9.07 -24.04 14.74
CA LEU A 215 -10.38 -24.10 15.41
C LEU A 215 -11.42 -23.21 14.73
N ALA A 216 -11.05 -21.95 14.45
CA ALA A 216 -11.91 -20.93 13.85
C ALA A 216 -12.01 -21.09 12.33
N VAL A 217 -12.54 -22.23 11.88
CA VAL A 217 -12.66 -22.59 10.46
C VAL A 217 -14.13 -22.67 10.07
N LEU A 218 -14.49 -22.04 8.95
CA LEU A 218 -15.85 -22.01 8.41
C LEU A 218 -16.87 -21.57 9.48
N LYS A 219 -17.85 -22.43 9.82
CA LYS A 219 -18.93 -22.14 10.76
C LYS A 219 -18.46 -21.95 12.21
N ASN A 220 -17.22 -22.37 12.52
CA ASN A 220 -16.62 -22.18 13.85
C ASN A 220 -15.87 -20.85 13.97
N ALA A 221 -15.79 -20.06 12.89
CA ALA A 221 -15.25 -18.71 12.97
C ALA A 221 -16.27 -17.76 13.60
N HIS A 222 -15.81 -16.91 14.50
CA HIS A 222 -16.63 -15.92 15.19
C HIS A 222 -16.01 -14.54 15.07
N LEU A 223 -16.85 -13.50 15.01
CA LEU A 223 -16.45 -12.10 14.96
C LEU A 223 -16.83 -11.42 16.27
N TYR A 224 -15.88 -10.66 16.83
CA TYR A 224 -16.08 -9.92 18.08
C TYR A 224 -15.66 -8.46 17.89
N ALA A 225 -16.39 -7.55 18.52
CA ALA A 225 -15.90 -6.22 18.85
C ALA A 225 -15.55 -6.22 20.34
N PHE A 226 -14.38 -5.72 20.70
CA PHE A 226 -13.89 -5.74 22.08
C PHE A 226 -13.15 -4.45 22.42
N ASN A 227 -13.09 -4.13 23.71
CA ASN A 227 -12.30 -3.04 24.26
C ASN A 227 -11.49 -3.58 25.45
N ASN A 228 -10.18 -3.60 25.31
CA ASN A 228 -9.25 -3.97 26.39
C ASN A 228 -8.56 -2.74 27.01
N GLY A 229 -9.01 -1.52 26.69
CA GLY A 229 -8.55 -0.28 27.31
C GLY A 229 -9.23 0.00 28.65
N SER A 230 -8.65 0.91 29.43
CA SER A 230 -9.27 1.43 30.66
C SER A 230 -10.41 2.42 30.38
N GLU A 231 -10.32 3.13 29.25
CA GLU A 231 -11.30 4.12 28.84
C GLU A 231 -12.47 3.45 28.11
N THR A 232 -13.67 3.99 28.33
CA THR A 232 -14.87 3.53 27.62
C THR A 232 -14.86 4.03 26.18
N ILE A 233 -15.10 3.12 25.24
CA ILE A 233 -15.29 3.45 23.82
C ILE A 233 -16.74 3.19 23.42
N ILE A 234 -17.24 3.97 22.47
CA ILE A 234 -18.60 3.82 21.93
C ILE A 234 -18.49 3.37 20.48
N ILE A 235 -19.17 2.27 20.14
CA ILE A 235 -19.33 1.85 18.74
C ILE A 235 -20.54 2.60 18.18
N GLU A 236 -20.29 3.69 17.45
CA GLU A 236 -21.36 4.47 16.84
C GLU A 236 -22.12 3.68 15.77
N SER A 237 -21.41 2.86 14.99
CA SER A 237 -22.00 1.98 13.99
C SER A 237 -21.10 0.77 13.75
N LEU A 238 -21.72 -0.39 13.55
CA LEU A 238 -21.05 -1.62 13.15
C LEU A 238 -21.91 -2.33 12.12
N ASN A 239 -21.37 -2.53 10.93
CA ASN A 239 -22.03 -3.24 9.85
C ASN A 239 -21.16 -4.45 9.47
N ALA A 240 -21.80 -5.61 9.35
CA ALA A 240 -21.16 -6.86 8.96
C ALA A 240 -21.97 -7.52 7.84
N TRP A 241 -21.28 -7.95 6.78
CA TRP A 241 -21.89 -8.59 5.62
C TRP A 241 -21.21 -9.94 5.38
N SER A 242 -22.02 -10.98 5.13
CA SER A 242 -21.50 -12.23 4.57
C SER A 242 -21.21 -12.02 3.09
N MET A 243 -20.02 -12.41 2.65
CA MET A 243 -19.60 -12.29 1.25
C MET A 243 -19.90 -13.61 0.52
N GLY A 244 -20.54 -13.53 -0.65
CA GLY A 244 -20.71 -14.68 -1.53
C GLY A 244 -19.40 -15.02 -2.25
N ASN A 245 -19.28 -16.26 -2.72
CA ASN A 245 -18.11 -16.68 -3.48
C ASN A 245 -18.03 -15.90 -4.81
N PRO A 246 -16.86 -15.37 -5.18
CA PRO A 246 -16.67 -14.79 -6.50
C PRO A 246 -16.70 -15.90 -7.55
N LEU A 247 -17.18 -15.56 -8.76
CA LEU A 247 -16.92 -16.38 -9.94
C LEU A 247 -15.49 -16.12 -10.39
N MET A 248 -14.61 -17.11 -10.18
CA MET A 248 -13.27 -17.11 -10.74
C MET A 248 -13.30 -17.97 -12.00
N ASN A 249 -13.00 -17.36 -13.16
CA ASN A 249 -12.95 -18.02 -14.46
C ASN A 249 -11.59 -18.69 -14.69
#